data_AF-A0A1W9V2B9-F1
#
_entry.id   AF-A0A1W9V2B9-F1
#
_cell.length_a   1.000
_cell.length_b   1.000
_cell.length_c   1.000
_cell.angle_alpha   90.00
_cell.angle_beta   90.00
_cell.angle_gamma   90.00
#
_symmetry.space_group_name_H-M   'P 1'
#
loop_
_entity.id
_entity.type
_entity.pdbx_description
1 polymer ?
#
loop_
_entity_poly.entity_id
_entity_poly.type
_entity_poly.pdbx_seq_one_letter_code
_entity_poly.pdbx_strand_id
1 'polypeptide(L)'
;MAERIKRLRIFAGPNGSGKSTLYDYLVNAYYFNKYFHINPDFIFKELQFVLNLSSWPIQISQEDLSGHDVPDEKIVSRYHRTMDNLFRGFTLADRVFFFDNSQESSEGTFKLFAEKKNERLYLHGDETPDWFDKFILQNL
;
A
#
# COMPACT_ATOMS: atom_id res chain seq x y z
N MET A 1 -7.33 -34.64 4.14
CA MET A 1 -7.26 -33.44 3.28
C MET A 1 -6.55 -32.36 4.06
N ALA A 2 -5.53 -31.70 3.49
CA ALA A 2 -4.90 -30.57 4.16
C ALA A 2 -5.93 -29.45 4.38
N GLU A 3 -5.95 -28.88 5.58
CA GLU A 3 -6.88 -27.81 5.93
C GLU A 3 -6.66 -26.60 5.01
N ARG A 4 -7.74 -26.06 4.44
CA ARG A 4 -7.66 -24.88 3.57
C ARG A 4 -7.48 -23.64 4.43
N ILE A 5 -6.23 -23.23 4.63
CA ILE A 5 -5.88 -22.02 5.38
C ILE A 5 -6.40 -20.78 4.62
N LYS A 6 -7.30 -20.03 5.27
CA LYS A 6 -7.76 -18.73 4.78
C LYS A 6 -6.63 -17.70 4.94
N ARG A 7 -6.38 -16.88 3.91
CA ARG A 7 -5.31 -15.86 3.91
C ARG A 7 -5.89 -14.50 3.55
N LEU A 8 -5.65 -13.51 4.40
CA LEU A 8 -5.85 -12.10 4.09
C LEU A 8 -4.50 -11.50 3.68
N ARG A 9 -4.46 -10.80 2.54
CA ARG A 9 -3.28 -10.04 2.10
C ARG A 9 -3.67 -8.58 1.99
N ILE A 10 -2.91 -7.72 2.64
CA ILE A 10 -3.13 -6.28 2.64
C ILE A 10 -1.94 -5.65 1.93
N PHE A 11 -2.21 -4.85 0.90
CA PHE A 11 -1.21 -4.01 0.24
C PHE A 11 -1.33 -2.60 0.79
N ALA A 12 -0.27 -2.08 1.41
CA ALA A 12 -0.27 -0.79 2.09
C ALA A 12 0.88 0.11 1.62
N GLY A 13 0.70 1.42 1.73
CA GLY A 13 1.64 2.44 1.23
C GLY A 13 0.91 3.72 0.77
N PRO A 14 1.59 4.87 0.69
CA PRO A 14 0.99 6.14 0.27
C PRO A 14 0.53 6.11 -1.20
N ASN A 15 -0.29 7.08 -1.61
CA ASN A 15 -0.69 7.21 -3.02
C ASN A 15 0.54 7.40 -3.90
N GLY A 16 0.55 6.75 -5.06
CA GLY A 16 1.71 6.75 -5.96
C GLY A 16 2.84 5.78 -5.59
N SER A 17 2.81 5.09 -4.45
CA SER A 17 3.87 4.16 -4.02
C SER A 17 3.96 2.83 -4.81
N GLY A 18 3.23 2.69 -5.91
CA GLY A 18 3.28 1.47 -6.74
C GLY A 18 2.49 0.25 -6.22
N LYS A 19 1.56 0.39 -5.27
CA LYS A 19 0.77 -0.74 -4.70
C LYS A 19 0.07 -1.60 -5.76
N SER A 20 -0.64 -0.96 -6.70
CA SER A 20 -1.37 -1.66 -7.77
C SER A 20 -0.40 -2.35 -8.73
N THR A 21 0.70 -1.68 -9.08
CA THR A 21 1.76 -2.25 -9.91
C THR A 21 2.41 -3.46 -9.24
N LEU A 22 2.69 -3.40 -7.94
CA LEU A 22 3.22 -4.53 -7.15
C LEU A 22 2.21 -5.68 -7.10
N TYR A 23 0.93 -5.38 -6.90
CA TYR A 23 -0.12 -6.39 -6.92
C TYR A 23 -0.15 -7.11 -8.27
N ASP A 24 -0.17 -6.38 -9.38
CA ASP A 24 -0.22 -6.96 -10.72
C ASP A 24 1.04 -7.78 -11.02
N TYR A 25 2.23 -7.27 -10.66
CA TYR A 25 3.49 -8.00 -10.75
C TYR A 25 3.44 -9.35 -10.02
N LEU A 26 3.02 -9.36 -8.76
CA LEU A 26 3.00 -10.58 -7.95
C LEU A 26 1.96 -11.60 -8.43
N VAL A 27 0.81 -11.13 -8.91
CA VAL A 27 -0.23 -12.00 -9.49
C VAL A 27 0.26 -12.62 -10.80
N ASN A 28 0.85 -11.82 -11.69
CA ASN A 28 1.36 -12.28 -12.98
C ASN A 28 2.54 -13.24 -12.84
N ALA A 29 3.35 -13.07 -11.79
CA ALA A 29 4.42 -13.99 -11.43
C ALA A 29 3.94 -15.20 -10.61
N TYR A 30 2.62 -15.40 -10.47
CA TYR A 30 1.99 -16.54 -9.80
C TYR A 30 2.38 -16.72 -8.31
N TYR A 31 2.79 -15.66 -7.61
CA TYR A 31 3.08 -15.73 -6.17
C TYR A 31 1.83 -16.04 -5.32
N PHE A 32 0.65 -15.70 -5.83
CA PHE A 32 -0.63 -16.11 -5.23
C PHE A 32 -1.77 -16.10 -6.24
N ASN A 33 -2.77 -16.96 -6.01
CA ASN A 33 -3.99 -16.99 -6.81
C ASN A 33 -4.91 -15.80 -6.46
N LYS A 34 -5.44 -15.15 -7.49
CA LYS A 34 -6.51 -14.15 -7.37
C LYS A 34 -7.83 -14.87 -7.10
N TYR A 35 -8.31 -14.82 -5.85
CA TYR A 35 -9.65 -15.30 -5.49
C TYR A 35 -10.62 -14.14 -5.33
N PHE A 36 -10.40 -13.31 -4.31
CA PHE A 36 -11.18 -12.11 -4.04
C PHE A 36 -10.22 -10.93 -3.88
N HIS A 37 -10.42 -9.88 -4.69
CA HIS A 37 -9.64 -8.65 -4.62
C HIS A 37 -10.60 -7.49 -4.37
N ILE A 38 -10.45 -6.85 -3.21
CA ILE A 38 -11.24 -5.67 -2.83
C ILE A 38 -10.34 -4.46 -3.05
N ASN A 39 -10.69 -3.64 -4.04
CA ASN A 39 -10.00 -2.38 -4.31
C ASN A 39 -11.05 -1.27 -4.47
N PRO A 40 -11.00 -0.19 -3.66
CA PRO A 40 -12.00 0.87 -3.71
C PRO A 40 -12.06 1.57 -5.07
N ASP A 41 -10.95 1.69 -5.79
CA ASP A 41 -10.92 2.33 -7.11
C ASP A 41 -11.64 1.49 -8.17
N PHE A 42 -11.56 0.16 -8.07
CA PHE A 42 -12.29 -0.74 -8.96
C PHE A 42 -13.77 -0.76 -8.64
N ILE A 43 -14.12 -0.80 -7.36
CA ILE A 43 -15.50 -0.70 -6.90
C ILE A 43 -16.09 0.64 -7.38
N PHE A 44 -15.35 1.75 -7.24
CA PHE A 44 -15.79 3.06 -7.72
C PHE A 44 -16.04 3.11 -9.23
N LYS A 45 -15.17 2.47 -10.04
CA LYS A 45 -15.37 2.37 -11.50
C LYS A 45 -16.58 1.52 -11.88
N GLU A 46 -16.90 0.50 -11.09
CA GLU A 46 -18.08 -0.37 -11.31
C GLU A 46 -19.39 0.30 -10.84
N LEU A 47 -19.29 1.26 -9.91
CA LEU A 47 -20.41 2.06 -9.46
C LEU A 47 -20.84 3.04 -10.57
N GLN A 48 -21.86 2.68 -11.35
CA GLN A 48 -22.40 3.49 -12.45
C GLN A 48 -23.18 4.75 -12.02
N PHE A 49 -23.06 5.22 -10.77
CA PHE A 49 -23.79 6.42 -10.39
C PHE A 49 -23.03 7.67 -10.87
N VAL A 50 -23.65 8.42 -11.76
CA VAL A 50 -23.29 9.83 -11.97
C VAL A 50 -23.95 10.61 -10.83
N LEU A 51 -23.14 11.22 -9.96
CA LEU A 51 -23.63 12.19 -8.98
C LEU A 51 -24.17 13.40 -9.76
N ASN A 52 -25.49 13.44 -9.98
CA ASN A 52 -26.15 14.59 -10.56
C ASN A 52 -26.49 15.60 -9.45
N LEU A 53 -25.63 16.61 -9.31
CA LEU A 53 -25.76 17.66 -8.30
C LEU A 53 -26.55 18.88 -8.80
N SER A 54 -27.13 18.82 -10.01
CA SER A 54 -27.83 19.97 -10.61
C SER A 54 -29.05 20.46 -9.81
N SER A 55 -29.64 19.59 -8.98
CA SER A 55 -30.77 19.92 -8.11
C SER A 55 -30.38 20.36 -6.70
N TRP A 56 -29.08 20.34 -6.37
CA TRP A 56 -28.59 20.72 -5.05
C TRP A 56 -28.15 22.19 -5.05
N PRO A 57 -28.37 22.95 -3.96
CA PRO A 57 -28.01 24.37 -3.86
C PRO A 57 -26.49 24.61 -3.74
N ILE A 58 -25.66 23.62 -4.05
CA ILE A 58 -24.20 23.66 -3.93
C ILE A 58 -23.64 23.91 -5.33
N GLN A 59 -23.03 25.07 -5.52
CA GLN A 59 -22.22 25.34 -6.71
C GLN A 59 -20.82 24.78 -6.47
N ILE A 60 -20.40 23.84 -7.32
CA ILE A 60 -19.09 23.19 -7.24
C ILE A 60 -18.37 23.46 -8.56
N SER A 61 -17.16 23.98 -8.49
CA SER A 61 -16.28 24.20 -9.64
C SER A 61 -15.45 22.95 -9.96
N GLN A 62 -14.86 22.91 -11.16
CA GLN A 62 -13.84 21.90 -11.49
C GLN A 62 -12.65 21.93 -10.52
N GLU A 63 -12.32 23.11 -9.98
CA GLU A 63 -11.23 23.30 -9.01
C GLU A 63 -11.55 22.63 -7.67
N ASP A 64 -12.81 22.65 -7.23
CA ASP A 64 -13.28 21.96 -6.01
C ASP A 64 -13.28 20.42 -6.15
N LEU A 65 -13.36 19.92 -7.38
CA LEU A 65 -13.27 18.50 -7.72
C LEU A 65 -11.83 18.06 -8.01
N SER A 66 -10.97 19.01 -8.36
CA SER A 66 -9.53 18.79 -8.50
C SER A 66 -8.88 18.76 -7.12
N GLY A 67 -7.94 17.84 -6.90
CA GLY A 67 -7.30 17.70 -5.60
C GLY A 67 -6.65 19.02 -5.15
N HIS A 68 -7.19 19.64 -4.09
CA HIS A 68 -6.59 20.83 -3.50
C HIS A 68 -5.18 20.55 -2.96
N ASP A 69 -4.35 21.57 -2.99
CA ASP A 69 -3.03 21.54 -2.36
C ASP A 69 -3.20 21.24 -0.86
N VAL A 70 -2.47 20.22 -0.40
CA VAL A 70 -2.59 19.76 0.98
C VAL A 70 -1.58 20.56 1.79
N PRO A 71 -1.99 21.28 2.85
CA PRO A 71 -1.04 22.04 3.67
C PRO A 71 0.13 21.17 4.14
N ASP A 72 1.35 21.71 4.09
CA ASP A 72 2.59 20.97 4.40
C ASP A 72 2.51 20.25 5.76
N GLU A 73 1.94 20.91 6.77
CA GLU A 73 1.74 20.32 8.10
C GLU A 73 0.88 19.05 8.07
N LYS A 74 -0.14 19.00 7.19
CA LYS A 74 -0.96 17.81 6.98
C LYS A 74 -0.18 16.72 6.24
N ILE A 75 0.73 17.08 5.35
CA ILE A 75 1.61 16.11 4.67
C ILE A 75 2.54 15.45 5.70
N VAL A 76 3.22 16.25 6.53
CA VAL A 76 4.15 15.76 7.56
C VAL A 76 3.43 14.89 8.59
N SER A 77 2.29 15.33 9.12
CA SER A 77 1.52 14.54 10.09
C SER A 77 0.99 13.22 9.50
N ARG A 78 0.60 13.20 8.22
CA ARG A 78 0.21 11.96 7.53
C ARG A 78 1.38 11.00 7.39
N TYR A 79 2.59 11.49 7.13
CA TYR A 79 3.78 10.65 7.07
C TYR A 79 4.02 9.94 8.40
N HIS A 80 4.07 10.67 9.51
CA HIS A 80 4.28 10.07 10.84
C HIS A 80 3.18 9.06 11.20
N ARG A 81 1.91 9.41 11.00
CA ARG A 81 0.80 8.49 11.24
C ARG A 81 0.87 7.23 10.37
N THR A 82 1.37 7.35 9.14
CA THR A 82 1.56 6.20 8.25
C THR A 82 2.65 5.28 8.79
N MET A 83 3.75 5.83 9.28
CA MET A 83 4.84 5.05 9.87
C MET A 83 4.43 4.38 11.19
N ASP A 84 3.66 5.06 12.04
CA ASP A 84 3.11 4.44 13.25
C ASP A 84 2.18 3.27 12.91
N ASN A 85 1.32 3.44 11.91
CA ASN A 85 0.43 2.38 11.44
C ASN A 85 1.21 1.23 10.79
N LEU A 86 2.31 1.54 10.09
CA LEU A 86 3.20 0.53 9.52
C LEU A 86 3.79 -0.35 10.62
N PHE A 87 4.34 0.24 11.68
CA PHE A 87 4.90 -0.53 12.78
C PHE A 87 3.83 -1.37 13.50
N ARG A 88 2.64 -0.82 13.73
CA ARG A 88 1.49 -1.59 14.28
C ARG A 88 1.07 -2.74 13.37
N GLY A 89 1.01 -2.52 12.06
CA GLY A 89 0.70 -3.57 11.10
C GLY A 89 1.78 -4.65 11.08
N PHE A 90 3.04 -4.23 11.18
CA PHE A 90 4.19 -5.12 11.24
C PHE A 90 4.12 -6.06 12.45
N THR A 91 3.80 -5.54 13.64
CA THR A 91 3.71 -6.37 14.85
C THR A 91 2.55 -7.36 14.78
N LEU A 92 1.38 -6.94 14.30
CA LEU A 92 0.17 -7.77 14.24
C LEU A 92 0.19 -8.85 13.15
N ALA A 93 0.91 -8.65 12.05
CA ALA A 93 0.89 -9.57 10.91
C ALA A 93 1.82 -10.77 11.12
N ASP A 94 1.33 -11.98 10.77
CA ASP A 94 2.15 -13.19 10.76
C ASP A 94 3.28 -13.12 9.73
N ARG A 95 3.05 -12.44 8.60
CA ARG A 95 4.05 -12.22 7.56
C ARG A 95 3.96 -10.82 6.98
N VAL A 96 5.12 -10.22 6.75
CA VAL A 96 5.27 -8.88 6.16
C VAL A 96 6.37 -8.93 5.12
N PHE A 97 6.17 -8.26 4.00
CA PHE A 97 7.16 -8.16 2.93
C PHE A 97 7.37 -6.68 2.61
N PHE A 98 8.63 -6.26 2.56
CA PHE A 98 9.02 -4.90 2.21
C PHE A 98 9.71 -4.91 0.84
N PHE A 99 9.11 -4.16 -0.08
CA PHE A 99 9.60 -4.05 -1.45
C PHE A 99 10.16 -2.66 -1.70
N ASP A 100 11.29 -2.62 -2.39
CA ASP A 100 11.89 -1.42 -2.95
C ASP A 100 11.50 -1.33 -4.43
N ASN A 101 10.96 -0.17 -4.82
CA ASN A 101 10.53 0.17 -6.17
C ASN A 101 11.33 1.34 -6.75
N SER A 102 12.48 1.69 -6.17
CA SER A 102 13.33 2.81 -6.58
C SER A 102 14.08 2.58 -7.90
N GLN A 103 14.30 1.31 -8.27
CA GLN A 103 15.01 0.95 -9.49
C GLN A 103 14.03 0.83 -10.65
N GLU A 104 14.18 1.71 -11.63
CA GLU A 104 13.44 1.64 -12.89
C GLU A 104 14.07 0.56 -13.77
N SER A 105 13.33 -0.51 -14.06
CA SER A 105 13.72 -1.48 -15.07
C SER A 105 12.57 -1.70 -16.05
N SER A 106 12.91 -2.02 -17.29
CA SER A 106 11.99 -2.33 -18.38
C SER A 106 11.01 -3.49 -18.06
N GLU A 107 11.28 -4.24 -16.98
CA GLU A 107 10.50 -5.38 -16.50
C GLU A 107 9.86 -5.15 -15.11
N GLY A 108 9.99 -3.96 -14.51
CA GLY A 108 9.31 -3.60 -13.26
C GLY A 108 9.77 -4.43 -12.05
N THR A 109 11.07 -4.50 -11.79
CA THR A 109 11.61 -5.25 -10.65
C THR A 109 11.35 -4.57 -9.32
N PHE A 110 10.36 -5.08 -8.58
CA PHE A 110 10.26 -4.88 -7.15
C PHE A 110 11.31 -5.73 -6.43
N LYS A 111 12.23 -5.10 -5.70
CA LYS A 111 13.23 -5.81 -4.92
C LYS A 111 12.70 -6.06 -3.52
N LEU A 112 12.47 -7.31 -3.15
CA LEU A 112 12.24 -7.67 -1.74
C LEU A 112 13.53 -7.40 -0.95
N PHE A 113 13.48 -6.48 0.02
CA PHE A 113 14.65 -6.16 0.84
C PHE A 113 14.49 -6.58 2.30
N ALA A 114 13.26 -6.81 2.78
CA ALA A 114 13.01 -7.39 4.10
C ALA A 114 11.73 -8.24 4.15
N GLU A 115 11.75 -9.31 4.93
CA GLU A 115 10.60 -10.18 5.23
C GLU A 115 10.49 -10.41 6.74
N LYS A 116 9.30 -10.21 7.31
CA LYS A 116 8.94 -10.74 8.64
C LYS A 116 8.20 -12.06 8.46
N LYS A 117 8.56 -13.06 9.28
CA LYS A 117 7.79 -14.29 9.44
C LYS A 117 7.70 -14.66 10.92
N ASN A 118 6.49 -14.59 11.46
CA ASN A 118 6.19 -14.63 12.89
C ASN A 118 7.06 -13.57 13.61
N GLU A 119 7.82 -13.95 14.63
CA GLU A 119 8.67 -13.04 15.40
C GLU A 119 10.09 -12.85 14.82
N ARG A 120 10.32 -13.26 13.58
CA ARG A 120 11.66 -13.17 12.94
C ARG A 120 11.65 -12.25 11.74
N LEU A 121 12.60 -11.32 11.73
CA LEU A 121 12.88 -10.43 10.61
C LEU A 121 14.10 -10.95 9.82
N TYR A 122 13.97 -10.96 8.50
CA TYR A 122 14.99 -11.35 7.54
C TYR A 122 15.27 -10.16 6.62
N LEU A 123 16.54 -9.81 6.44
CA LEU A 123 16.98 -8.78 5.49
C LEU A 123 17.58 -9.46 4.25
N HIS A 124 17.30 -8.92 3.07
CA HIS A 124 17.70 -9.47 1.77
C HIS A 124 18.73 -8.57 1.05
N GLY A 125 19.64 -7.98 1.81
CA GLY A 125 20.73 -7.12 1.33
C GLY A 125 21.48 -6.51 2.51
N ASP A 126 22.56 -5.80 2.20
CA ASP A 126 23.42 -5.16 3.21
C ASP A 126 22.96 -3.74 3.58
N GLU A 127 22.03 -3.18 2.79
CA GLU A 127 21.51 -1.82 2.97
C GLU A 127 19.99 -1.83 3.12
N THR A 128 19.52 -1.02 4.06
CA THR A 128 18.10 -0.74 4.33
C THR A 128 17.84 0.76 4.19
N PRO A 129 16.64 1.18 3.77
CA PRO A 129 16.30 2.61 3.73
C PRO A 129 16.29 3.23 5.13
N ASP A 130 16.74 4.48 5.29
CA ASP A 130 16.79 5.19 6.59
C ASP A 130 15.47 5.16 7.38
N TRP A 131 14.34 5.28 6.66
CA TRP A 131 13.03 5.24 7.30
C TRP A 131 12.71 3.86 7.88
N PHE A 132 13.20 2.78 7.26
CA PHE A 132 13.01 1.42 7.74
C PHE A 132 13.76 1.20 9.04
N ASP A 133 15.00 1.68 9.11
CA ASP A 133 15.82 1.62 10.32
C ASP A 133 15.15 2.37 11.47
N LYS A 134 14.71 3.60 11.19
CA LYS A 134 14.07 4.48 12.18
C LYS A 134 12.75 3.91 12.71
N PHE A 135 11.88 3.41 11.84
CA PHE A 135 10.51 3.06 12.23
C PHE A 135 10.28 1.58 12.49
N ILE A 136 11.13 0.70 11.96
CA ILE A 136 11.06 -0.74 12.20
C ILE A 136 12.19 -1.15 13.14
N LEU A 137 13.45 -1.09 12.68
CA LEU A 137 14.57 -1.72 13.42
C LEU A 137 14.79 -1.12 14.81
N GLN A 138 14.70 0.20 14.96
CA GLN A 138 14.86 0.87 16.26
C GLN A 138 13.70 0.66 17.23
N ASN A 139 12.57 0.12 16.76
CA ASN A 139 11.37 -0.14 17.58
C ASN A 139 11.15 -1.65 17.85
N LEU A 140 12.03 -2.52 17.35
CA LEU A 140 11.99 -3.96 17.62
C LEU A 140 12.35 -4.30 19.06
#